data_AF-A0A925ZNE6-F1
#
_entry.id   AF-A0A925ZNE6-F1
#
_cell.length_a   1.000
_cell.length_b   1.000
_cell.length_c   1.000
_cell.angle_alpha   90.00
_cell.angle_beta   90.00
_cell.angle_gamma   90.00
#
_symmetry.space_group_name_H-M   'P 1'
#
loop_
_entity.id
_entity.type
_entity.pdbx_description
1 polymer ?
#
loop_
_entity_poly.entity_id
_entity_poly.type
_entity_poly.pdbx_seq_one_letter_code
_entity_poly.pdbx_strand_id
1 'polypeptide(L)'
;MRDADRQRLAALMDDYLAELVGHREHPVGSTSSRDYTYFDAYFTETCRHAFFLRDEAGIHGFALIRSPESTGTVWHVAEFYVAPASRRSGRGRAAAAAIWRRFPGDWELQIHLSNLAAMTFWRGCTAACADGPVEEIAIESDDGRRIQLDFHVAPQA
;
A
#
# COMPACT_ATOMS: atom_id res chain seq x y z
N MET A 1 -12.35 -13.49 6.70
CA MET A 1 -11.22 -13.99 5.88
C MET A 1 -10.84 -15.38 6.42
N ARG A 2 -10.54 -16.37 5.58
CA ARG A 2 -10.25 -17.75 6.06
C ARG A 2 -8.82 -17.83 6.60
N ASP A 3 -8.52 -18.80 7.45
CA ASP A 3 -7.16 -19.00 7.99
C ASP A 3 -6.10 -19.17 6.90
N ALA A 4 -6.45 -19.85 5.80
CA ALA A 4 -5.58 -20.00 4.63
C ALA A 4 -5.25 -18.65 3.97
N ASP A 5 -6.21 -17.71 3.92
CA ASP A 5 -6.00 -16.38 3.37
C ASP A 5 -5.07 -15.57 4.30
N ARG A 6 -5.21 -15.71 5.63
CA ARG A 6 -4.29 -15.12 6.61
C ARG A 6 -2.85 -15.59 6.43
N GLN A 7 -2.64 -16.90 6.32
CA GLN A 7 -1.32 -17.48 6.10
C GLN A 7 -0.71 -17.03 4.77
N ARG A 8 -1.54 -16.91 3.72
CA ARG A 8 -1.08 -16.44 2.42
C ARG A 8 -0.65 -14.97 2.45
N LEU A 9 -1.40 -14.13 3.15
CA LEU A 9 -1.05 -12.72 3.33
C LEU A 9 0.23 -12.58 4.16
N ALA A 10 0.38 -13.39 5.22
CA ALA A 10 1.59 -13.42 6.05
C ALA A 10 2.85 -13.72 5.21
N ALA A 11 2.81 -14.76 4.37
CA ALA A 11 3.94 -15.10 3.51
C ALA A 11 4.30 -13.97 2.52
N LEU A 12 3.30 -13.31 1.92
CA LEU A 12 3.57 -12.18 1.02
C LEU A 12 4.08 -10.94 1.79
N MET A 13 3.61 -10.73 3.01
CA MET A 13 4.10 -9.67 3.89
C MET A 13 5.57 -9.90 4.25
N ASP A 14 5.98 -11.13 4.55
CA ASP A 14 7.37 -11.48 4.80
C ASP A 14 8.26 -11.17 3.57
N ASP A 15 7.83 -11.57 2.36
CA ASP A 15 8.54 -11.23 1.11
C ASP A 15 8.68 -9.71 0.91
N TYR A 16 7.59 -8.97 1.16
CA TYR A 16 7.56 -7.52 1.06
C TYR A 16 8.51 -6.85 2.04
N LEU A 17 8.48 -7.23 3.33
CA LEU A 17 9.31 -6.63 4.36
C LEU A 17 10.78 -6.94 4.13
N ALA A 18 11.12 -8.13 3.63
CA ALA A 18 12.48 -8.47 3.23
C ALA A 18 13.01 -7.54 2.12
N GLU A 19 12.18 -7.16 1.14
CA GLU A 19 12.56 -6.16 0.13
C GLU A 19 12.59 -4.73 0.71
N LEU A 20 11.62 -4.36 1.54
CA LEU A 20 11.48 -3.01 2.10
C LEU A 20 12.66 -2.61 2.99
N VAL A 21 13.25 -3.56 3.73
CA VAL A 21 14.43 -3.30 4.58
C VAL A 21 15.57 -2.67 3.80
N GLY A 22 15.76 -3.04 2.52
CA GLY A 22 16.78 -2.44 1.66
C GLY A 22 16.55 -0.97 1.30
N HIS A 23 15.37 -0.43 1.59
CA HIS A 23 14.98 0.95 1.30
C HIS A 23 14.95 1.88 2.51
N ARG A 24 15.03 1.34 3.72
CA ARG A 24 15.07 2.14 4.96
C ARG A 24 16.43 2.80 5.12
N GLU A 25 16.47 4.01 5.70
CA GLU A 25 17.73 4.67 6.05
C GLU A 25 18.20 4.23 7.45
N HIS A 26 17.26 3.82 8.29
CA HIS A 26 17.51 3.32 9.64
C HIS A 26 16.89 1.93 9.82
N PRO A 27 17.55 0.99 10.52
CA PRO A 27 17.09 -0.39 10.68
C PRO A 27 16.01 -0.50 11.77
N VAL A 28 14.91 0.24 11.59
CA VAL A 28 13.76 0.30 12.49
C VAL A 28 12.53 -0.26 11.76
N GLY A 29 11.55 -0.74 12.53
CA GLY A 29 10.30 -1.31 12.01
C GLY A 29 10.35 -2.81 11.78
N SER A 30 9.20 -3.39 11.50
CA SER A 30 9.02 -4.84 11.38
C SER A 30 9.79 -5.43 10.20
N THR A 31 10.18 -6.69 10.35
CA THR A 31 10.95 -7.48 9.37
C THR A 31 10.23 -8.77 8.94
N SER A 32 9.10 -9.07 9.57
CA SER A 32 8.21 -10.17 9.26
C SER A 32 6.74 -9.79 9.52
N SER A 33 5.80 -10.63 9.11
CA SER A 33 4.40 -10.48 9.44
C SER A 33 4.13 -10.71 10.93
N ARG A 34 5.02 -11.44 11.63
CA ARG A 34 4.84 -11.81 13.04
C ARG A 34 5.16 -10.67 14.00
N ASP A 35 6.14 -9.83 13.66
CA ASP A 35 6.52 -8.62 14.41
C ASP A 35 5.85 -7.35 13.86
N TYR A 36 4.94 -7.48 12.89
CA TYR A 36 4.12 -6.38 12.40
C TYR A 36 2.94 -6.14 13.34
N THR A 37 3.05 -5.10 14.18
CA THR A 37 2.13 -4.77 15.28
C THR A 37 0.65 -4.83 14.91
N TYR A 38 0.28 -4.37 13.72
CA TYR A 38 -1.12 -4.27 13.28
C TYR A 38 -1.54 -5.36 12.28
N PHE A 39 -0.78 -6.44 12.13
CA PHE A 39 -1.06 -7.45 11.10
C PHE A 39 -2.41 -8.11 11.36
N ASP A 40 -2.63 -8.52 12.60
CA ASP A 40 -3.86 -9.18 13.05
C ASP A 40 -5.09 -8.25 12.96
N ALA A 41 -4.88 -6.94 13.08
CA ALA A 41 -5.95 -5.94 13.00
C ALA A 41 -6.66 -5.92 11.63
N TYR A 42 -5.98 -6.31 10.55
CA TYR A 42 -6.60 -6.44 9.21
C TYR A 42 -7.60 -7.60 9.10
N PHE A 43 -7.71 -8.43 10.14
CA PHE A 43 -8.66 -9.54 10.21
C PHE A 43 -9.80 -9.27 11.20
N THR A 44 -9.64 -8.31 12.11
CA THR A 44 -10.56 -8.03 13.21
C THR A 44 -11.21 -6.65 13.15
N GLU A 45 -10.55 -5.66 12.55
CA GLU A 45 -11.04 -4.27 12.48
C GLU A 45 -11.66 -3.98 11.11
N THR A 46 -12.87 -3.40 11.10
CA THR A 46 -13.59 -3.09 9.85
C THR A 46 -13.03 -1.88 9.10
N CYS A 47 -12.28 -1.02 9.78
CA CYS A 47 -11.60 0.16 9.22
C CYS A 47 -10.23 -0.16 8.59
N ARG A 48 -9.87 -1.46 8.54
CA ARG A 48 -8.65 -1.97 7.93
C ARG A 48 -9.00 -3.00 6.87
N HIS A 49 -8.61 -2.75 5.63
CA HIS A 49 -8.95 -3.60 4.50
C HIS A 49 -7.69 -4.27 3.94
N ALA A 50 -7.68 -5.59 3.91
CA ALA A 50 -6.68 -6.37 3.21
C ALA A 50 -7.23 -6.88 1.88
N PHE A 51 -6.51 -6.63 0.79
CA PHE A 51 -6.83 -7.10 -0.55
C PHE A 51 -5.71 -7.96 -1.11
N PHE A 52 -6.05 -9.04 -1.79
CA PHE A 52 -5.14 -9.71 -2.71
C PHE A 52 -5.23 -9.09 -4.09
N LEU A 53 -4.07 -8.86 -4.70
CA LEU A 53 -3.96 -8.56 -6.12
C LEU A 53 -4.09 -9.88 -6.88
N ARG A 54 -5.24 -10.13 -7.49
CA ARG A 54 -5.54 -11.41 -8.14
C ARG A 54 -6.14 -11.27 -9.52
N ASP A 55 -5.78 -12.18 -10.41
CA ASP A 55 -6.45 -12.42 -11.70
C ASP A 55 -6.62 -13.94 -11.92
N GLU A 56 -6.92 -14.37 -13.15
CA GLU A 56 -7.10 -15.79 -13.50
C GLU A 56 -5.83 -16.63 -13.30
N ALA A 57 -4.65 -16.03 -13.38
CA ALA A 57 -3.36 -16.68 -13.18
C ALA A 57 -2.97 -16.85 -11.70
N GLY A 58 -3.68 -16.18 -10.78
CA GLY A 58 -3.52 -16.37 -9.33
C GLY A 58 -3.32 -15.07 -8.55
N ILE A 59 -2.61 -15.17 -7.42
CA ILE A 59 -2.30 -14.05 -6.53
C ILE A 59 -0.91 -13.50 -6.85
N HIS A 60 -0.85 -12.19 -7.07
CA HIS A 60 0.33 -11.45 -7.51
C HIS A 60 0.87 -10.48 -6.46
N GLY A 61 0.22 -10.37 -5.31
CA GLY A 61 0.58 -9.42 -4.26
C GLY A 61 -0.60 -9.07 -3.36
N PHE A 62 -0.45 -7.99 -2.60
CA PHE A 62 -1.48 -7.51 -1.68
C PHE A 62 -1.50 -5.98 -1.55
N ALA A 63 -2.60 -5.46 -1.01
CA ALA A 63 -2.73 -4.08 -0.58
C ALA A 63 -3.40 -4.05 0.80
N LEU A 64 -2.83 -3.26 1.71
CA LEU A 64 -3.36 -2.97 3.03
C LEU A 64 -3.79 -1.52 3.09
N ILE A 65 -5.08 -1.29 3.29
CA ILE A 65 -5.70 0.02 3.27
C ILE A 65 -6.30 0.33 4.64
N ARG A 66 -6.10 1.55 5.11
CA ARG A 66 -6.75 2.08 6.32
C ARG A 66 -7.77 3.13 5.91
N SER A 67 -8.95 3.10 6.52
CA SER A 67 -10.00 4.08 6.27
C SER A 67 -9.84 5.35 7.10
N PRO A 68 -10.56 6.45 6.78
CA PRO A 68 -10.62 7.63 7.62
C PRO A 68 -11.03 7.34 9.08
N GLU A 69 -11.84 6.31 9.35
CA GLU A 69 -12.14 5.91 10.72
C GLU A 69 -10.92 5.33 11.46
N SER A 70 -9.94 4.78 10.73
CA SER A 70 -8.67 4.28 11.29
C SER A 70 -7.58 5.34 11.40
N THR A 71 -7.54 6.30 10.49
CA THR A 71 -6.50 7.35 10.42
C THR A 71 -6.92 8.65 11.09
N GLY A 72 -8.22 8.88 11.22
CA GLY A 72 -8.85 10.10 11.72
C GLY A 72 -9.22 11.12 10.63
N THR A 73 -8.71 10.99 9.40
CA THR A 73 -8.81 12.05 8.39
C THR A 73 -9.03 11.53 6.97
N VAL A 74 -8.14 10.66 6.46
CA VAL A 74 -8.06 10.29 5.05
C VAL A 74 -7.89 8.78 4.85
N TRP A 75 -8.19 8.27 3.66
CA TRP A 75 -7.79 6.91 3.31
C TRP A 75 -6.26 6.82 3.23
N HIS A 76 -5.68 5.71 3.65
CA HIS A 76 -4.23 5.53 3.62
C HIS A 76 -3.83 4.17 3.05
N VAL A 77 -2.91 4.17 2.09
CA VAL A 77 -2.25 2.94 1.63
C VAL A 77 -1.15 2.60 2.64
N ALA A 78 -1.46 1.73 3.60
CA ALA A 78 -0.50 1.33 4.62
C ALA A 78 0.64 0.50 4.03
N GLU A 79 0.30 -0.51 3.22
CA GLU A 79 1.29 -1.36 2.56
C GLU A 79 0.78 -1.78 1.18
N PHE A 80 1.67 -1.88 0.20
CA PHE A 80 1.32 -2.31 -1.15
C PHE A 80 2.47 -3.06 -1.78
N TYR A 81 2.19 -4.29 -2.22
CA TYR A 81 3.22 -5.17 -2.76
C TYR A 81 2.74 -5.86 -4.02
N VAL A 82 3.64 -5.88 -5.01
CA VAL A 82 3.52 -6.70 -6.22
C VAL A 82 4.74 -7.60 -6.25
N ALA A 83 4.51 -8.92 -6.27
CA ALA A 83 5.58 -9.91 -6.33
C ALA A 83 6.49 -9.65 -7.54
N PRO A 84 7.83 -9.77 -7.41
CA PRO A 84 8.79 -9.44 -8.47
C PRO A 84 8.44 -10.02 -9.84
N ALA A 85 8.06 -11.30 -9.90
CA ALA A 85 7.69 -12.00 -11.13
C ALA A 85 6.43 -11.43 -11.83
N SER A 86 5.63 -10.62 -11.12
CA SER A 86 4.40 -10.02 -11.62
C SER A 86 4.53 -8.52 -11.92
N ARG A 87 5.70 -7.91 -11.66
CA ARG A 87 5.92 -6.47 -11.91
C ARG A 87 5.94 -6.16 -13.41
N ARG A 88 5.72 -4.89 -13.76
CA ARG A 88 5.71 -4.37 -15.16
C ARG A 88 4.66 -5.00 -16.09
N SER A 89 3.67 -5.70 -15.52
CA SER A 89 2.56 -6.31 -16.27
C SER A 89 1.23 -5.54 -16.16
N GLY A 90 1.25 -4.33 -15.59
CA GLY A 90 0.04 -3.51 -15.37
C GLY A 90 -0.80 -3.90 -14.15
N ARG A 91 -0.61 -5.11 -13.58
CA ARG A 91 -1.39 -5.63 -12.44
C ARG A 91 -1.44 -4.70 -11.22
N GLY A 92 -0.31 -4.13 -10.83
CA GLY A 92 -0.26 -3.19 -9.70
C GLY A 92 -1.11 -1.92 -9.96
N ARG A 93 -1.01 -1.35 -11.16
CA ARG A 93 -1.80 -0.16 -11.55
C ARG A 93 -3.30 -0.47 -11.58
N ALA A 94 -3.66 -1.62 -12.15
CA ALA A 94 -5.05 -2.07 -12.20
C ALA A 94 -5.63 -2.26 -10.78
N ALA A 95 -4.85 -2.80 -9.85
CA ALA A 95 -5.24 -2.97 -8.47
C ALA A 95 -5.41 -1.65 -7.72
N ALA A 96 -4.46 -0.72 -7.82
CA ALA A 96 -4.57 0.61 -7.22
C ALA A 96 -5.82 1.34 -7.75
N ALA A 97 -6.02 1.34 -9.07
CA ALA A 97 -7.22 1.92 -9.68
C ALA A 97 -8.51 1.27 -9.18
N ALA A 98 -8.54 -0.05 -8.98
CA ALA A 98 -9.71 -0.74 -8.43
C ALA A 98 -10.00 -0.36 -6.97
N ILE A 99 -8.97 -0.16 -6.16
CA ILE A 99 -9.09 0.29 -4.77
C ILE A 99 -9.67 1.71 -4.73
N TRP A 100 -9.10 2.64 -5.49
CA TRP A 100 -9.57 4.03 -5.53
C TRP A 100 -10.98 4.17 -6.08
N ARG A 101 -11.33 3.39 -7.12
CA ARG A 101 -12.72 3.33 -7.61
C ARG A 101 -13.71 2.86 -6.54
N ARG A 102 -13.28 1.98 -5.63
CA ARG A 102 -14.12 1.44 -4.55
C ARG A 102 -14.26 2.41 -3.39
N PHE A 103 -13.27 3.26 -3.17
CA PHE A 103 -13.16 4.15 -2.02
C PHE A 103 -12.76 5.56 -2.49
N PRO A 104 -13.72 6.35 -2.99
CA PRO A 104 -13.46 7.75 -3.33
C PRO A 104 -13.23 8.60 -2.06
N GLY A 105 -12.64 9.77 -2.23
CA GLY A 105 -12.31 10.72 -1.16
C GLY A 105 -10.84 11.09 -1.14
N ASP A 106 -10.39 11.63 -0.01
CA ASP A 106 -9.00 12.05 0.20
C ASP A 106 -8.10 10.87 0.58
N TRP A 107 -6.89 10.86 0.02
CA TRP A 107 -5.91 9.79 0.16
C TRP A 107 -4.54 10.32 0.53
N GLU A 108 -3.84 9.52 1.32
CA GLU A 108 -2.43 9.66 1.64
C GLU A 108 -1.68 8.34 1.36
N LEU A 109 -0.44 8.42 0.89
CA LEU A 109 0.51 7.30 0.94
C LEU A 109 1.95 7.80 1.05
N GLN A 110 2.83 6.98 1.61
CA GLN A 110 4.24 7.33 1.84
C GLN A 110 5.20 6.38 1.14
N ILE A 111 6.33 6.92 0.70
CA ILE A 111 7.31 6.21 -0.12
C ILE A 111 8.71 6.55 0.38
N HIS A 112 9.53 5.53 0.69
CA HIS A 112 10.95 5.75 0.99
C HIS A 112 11.68 6.45 -0.16
N LEU A 113 12.50 7.46 0.13
CA LEU A 113 13.25 8.21 -0.89
C LEU A 113 14.17 7.32 -1.73
N SER A 114 14.74 6.27 -1.12
CA SER A 114 15.61 5.32 -1.82
C SER A 114 14.83 4.38 -2.77
N ASN A 115 13.50 4.27 -2.61
CA ASN A 115 12.67 3.38 -3.42
C ASN A 115 12.19 4.06 -4.70
N LEU A 116 13.13 4.32 -5.62
CA LEU A 116 12.88 5.02 -6.88
C LEU A 116 11.83 4.30 -7.78
N ALA A 117 11.78 2.97 -7.69
CA ALA A 117 10.81 2.17 -8.41
C ALA A 117 9.37 2.42 -7.90
N ALA A 118 9.17 2.42 -6.58
CA ALA A 118 7.88 2.75 -5.97
C ALA A 118 7.49 4.21 -6.23
N MET A 119 8.45 5.14 -6.17
CA MET A 119 8.20 6.56 -6.46
C MET A 119 7.69 6.77 -7.89
N THR A 120 8.33 6.12 -8.87
CA THR A 120 7.87 6.15 -10.27
C THR A 120 6.50 5.49 -10.44
N PHE A 121 6.27 4.38 -9.75
CA PHE A 121 4.98 3.69 -9.78
C PHE A 121 3.85 4.57 -9.23
N TRP A 122 4.01 5.09 -8.03
CA TRP A 122 2.96 5.83 -7.34
C TRP A 122 2.66 7.17 -7.98
N ARG A 123 3.67 7.96 -8.39
CA ARG A 123 3.44 9.20 -9.16
C ARG A 123 2.61 8.95 -10.42
N GLY A 124 2.88 7.85 -11.13
CA GLY A 124 2.10 7.48 -12.31
C GLY A 124 0.68 7.02 -11.99
N CYS A 125 0.47 6.35 -10.85
CA CYS A 125 -0.86 5.91 -10.41
C CYS A 125 -1.71 7.09 -9.93
N THR A 126 -1.17 7.97 -9.08
CA THR A 126 -1.89 9.13 -8.54
C THR A 126 -2.21 10.14 -9.62
N ALA A 127 -1.28 10.44 -10.53
CA ALA A 127 -1.54 11.32 -11.68
C ALA A 127 -2.66 10.80 -12.60
N ALA A 128 -2.94 9.49 -12.61
CA ALA A 128 -3.99 8.89 -13.42
C ALA A 128 -5.36 8.85 -12.73
N CYS A 129 -5.43 8.97 -11.41
CA CYS A 129 -6.68 8.84 -10.65
C CYS A 129 -7.10 10.11 -9.90
N ALA A 130 -6.17 11.04 -9.66
CA ALA A 130 -6.44 12.24 -8.89
C ALA A 130 -7.41 13.18 -9.62
N ASP A 131 -8.38 13.69 -8.89
CA ASP A 131 -9.19 14.83 -9.31
C ASP A 131 -8.59 16.10 -8.71
N GLY A 132 -7.69 16.73 -9.50
CA GLY A 132 -6.93 17.90 -9.08
C GLY A 132 -5.44 17.61 -8.84
N PRO A 133 -4.73 18.50 -8.12
CA PRO A 133 -3.30 18.36 -7.89
C PRO A 133 -2.99 17.18 -6.96
N VAL A 134 -1.81 16.59 -7.15
CA VAL A 134 -1.19 15.67 -6.19
C VAL A 134 -0.12 16.46 -5.46
N GLU A 135 -0.24 16.60 -4.14
CA GLU A 135 0.78 17.25 -3.32
C GLU A 135 1.87 16.24 -2.96
N GLU A 136 3.13 16.65 -3.06
CA GLU A 136 4.27 15.84 -2.63
C GLU A 136 4.99 16.52 -1.46
N ILE A 137 5.09 15.83 -0.33
CA ILE A 137 5.64 16.38 0.91
C ILE A 137 6.80 15.53 1.37
N ALA A 138 7.97 16.14 1.58
CA ALA A 138 9.08 15.45 2.21
C ALA A 138 8.84 15.35 3.72
N ILE A 139 8.93 14.14 4.25
CA ILE A 139 8.70 13.86 5.67
C ILE A 139 9.86 13.04 6.25
N GLU A 140 10.07 13.19 7.56
CA GLU A 140 10.96 12.35 8.35
C GLU A 140 10.11 11.29 9.07
N SER A 141 10.60 10.05 9.07
CA SER A 141 10.00 8.94 9.82
C SER A 141 11.09 8.19 10.57
N ASP A 142 10.71 7.35 11.53
CA ASP A 142 11.67 6.61 12.38
C ASP A 142 12.61 5.70 11.57
N ASP A 143 12.18 5.24 10.40
CA ASP A 143 12.96 4.40 9.49
C ASP A 143 13.61 5.17 8.32
N GLY A 144 13.60 6.50 8.41
CA GLY A 144 14.26 7.42 7.49
C GLY A 144 13.30 8.29 6.70
N ARG A 145 13.87 9.03 5.75
CA ARG A 145 13.14 10.00 4.96
C ARG A 145 12.18 9.35 3.95
N ARG A 146 11.03 9.99 3.78
CA ARG A 146 9.99 9.58 2.83
C ARG A 146 9.42 10.76 2.05
N ILE A 147 8.79 10.46 0.91
CA ILE A 147 7.86 11.35 0.22
C ILE A 147 6.45 10.86 0.51
N GLN A 148 5.63 11.75 1.02
CA GLN A 148 4.19 11.59 1.15
C GLN A 148 3.49 12.16 -0.08
N LEU A 149 2.49 11.44 -0.59
CA LEU A 149 1.60 11.89 -1.65
C LEU A 149 0.19 12.07 -1.09
N ASP A 150 -0.34 13.29 -1.20
CA ASP A 150 -1.71 13.62 -0.83
C ASP A 150 -2.52 13.94 -2.10
N PHE A 151 -3.69 13.33 -2.25
CA PHE A 151 -4.51 13.48 -3.45
C PHE A 151 -5.99 13.16 -3.20
N HIS A 152 -6.87 13.75 -4.01
CA HIS A 152 -8.31 13.49 -3.97
C HIS A 152 -8.73 12.57 -5.11
N VAL A 153 -9.65 11.63 -4.86
CA VAL A 153 -10.28 10.80 -5.88
C VAL A 153 -11.79 11.06 -5.89
N ALA A 154 -12.30 11.61 -6.99
CA ALA A 154 -13.73 11.88 -7.14
C ALA A 154 -14.57 10.59 -7.14
N PRO A 155 -15.82 10.64 -6.61
CA PRO A 155 -16.78 9.56 -6.81
C PRO A 155 -17.06 9.30 -8.29
N GLN A 156 -17.26 8.03 -8.67
CA GLN A 156 -17.76 7.72 -10.01
C GLN A 156 -19.25 8.06 -10.09
N ALA A 157 -19.63 8.76 -11.16
CA ALA A 157 -21.01 9.09 -11.50
C ALA A 157 -21.84 7.85 -11.90
#